data_AF-A0A535WNY7-F1
#
_entry.id   AF-A0A535WNY7-F1
#
_cell.length_a   1.000
_cell.length_b   1.000
_cell.length_c   1.000
_cell.angle_alpha   90.00
_cell.angle_beta   90.00
_cell.angle_gamma   90.00
#
_symmetry.space_group_name_H-M   'P 1'
#
loop_
_entity.id
_entity.type
_entity.pdbx_description
1 polymer ?
#
loop_
_entity_poly.entity_id
_entity_poly.type
_entity_poly.pdbx_seq_one_letter_code
_entity_poly.pdbx_strand_id
1 'polypeptide(L)'
;MGGRQPMAAMGDVQSRATAGVVAVLVGLAAVAWAITAKQALDMGSMVSGLGQVGARMPNDMAAPLFMGMWLGMMAAMMLPTVAPMVLAHRMVVRGRGEGWLPTAGFVAGYLVVWTVIGVVPLLAFLGFRNLVDPAPAWVAPLGGLVLVAAGIYQFTPWKGACLKACRSPLNFIMTHDFGRGSRGAALAGASHGAWCLGCCWALMSVLVVVGLMNLVWMVALSLVFLLEKNWRYGVAVSRVAGATVGLLGVVVLAQPQLLGLLAGVHV
;
A
#
# COMPACT_ATOMS: atom_id res chain seq x y z
N MET A 1 15.25 -19.63 45.61
CA MET A 1 13.96 -19.20 45.03
C MET A 1 14.04 -17.80 44.37
N GLY A 2 15.06 -17.50 43.55
CA GLY A 2 15.32 -16.12 43.07
C GLY A 2 15.10 -15.82 41.58
N GLY A 3 14.63 -16.77 40.76
CA GLY A 3 14.64 -16.63 39.29
C GLY A 3 13.37 -16.09 38.61
N ARG A 4 12.25 -15.93 39.32
CA ARG A 4 10.94 -15.58 38.69
C ARG A 4 10.69 -14.09 38.47
N GLN A 5 11.31 -13.21 39.25
CA GLN A 5 11.10 -11.76 39.15
C GLN A 5 11.69 -11.07 37.90
N PRO A 6 12.90 -11.42 37.39
CA PRO A 6 13.43 -10.75 36.20
C PRO A 6 12.66 -11.09 34.92
N MET A 7 12.12 -12.31 34.81
CA MET A 7 11.34 -12.73 33.63
C MET A 7 9.98 -12.03 33.53
N ALA A 8 9.30 -11.78 34.65
CA ALA A 8 8.03 -11.05 34.67
C ALA A 8 8.20 -9.57 34.30
N ALA A 9 9.21 -8.90 34.87
CA ALA A 9 9.52 -7.50 34.55
C ALA A 9 9.96 -7.32 33.08
N MET A 10 10.71 -8.27 32.51
CA MET A 10 11.06 -8.27 31.09
C MET A 10 9.81 -8.46 30.19
N GLY A 11 8.87 -9.30 30.59
CA GLY A 11 7.61 -9.53 29.88
C GLY A 11 6.72 -8.27 29.81
N ASP A 12 6.59 -7.54 30.93
CA ASP A 12 5.80 -6.31 30.99
C ASP A 12 6.40 -5.17 30.17
N VAL A 13 7.73 -5.01 30.21
CA VAL A 13 8.43 -4.00 29.40
C VAL A 13 8.33 -4.31 27.91
N GLN A 14 8.39 -5.59 27.52
CA GLN A 14 8.24 -6.03 26.13
C GLN A 14 6.80 -5.86 25.63
N SER A 15 5.81 -6.14 26.47
CA SER A 15 4.39 -5.91 26.16
C SER A 15 4.09 -4.42 25.95
N ARG A 16 4.55 -3.55 26.86
CA ARG A 16 4.37 -2.09 26.75
C ARG A 16 5.09 -1.50 25.54
N ALA A 17 6.28 -1.99 25.21
CA ALA A 17 7.03 -1.61 24.03
C ALA A 17 6.29 -1.95 22.72
N THR A 18 5.72 -3.16 22.68
CA THR A 18 4.95 -3.67 21.54
C THR A 18 3.67 -2.85 21.36
N ALA A 19 2.93 -2.63 22.45
CA ALA A 19 1.72 -1.80 22.45
C ALA A 19 2.03 -0.37 21.99
N GLY A 20 3.14 0.22 22.41
CA GLY A 20 3.56 1.57 22.00
C GLY A 20 3.80 1.69 20.50
N VAL A 21 4.53 0.75 19.88
CA VAL A 21 4.77 0.77 18.41
C VAL A 21 3.46 0.61 17.65
N VAL A 22 2.63 -0.35 18.04
CA VAL A 22 1.35 -0.60 17.37
C VAL A 22 0.45 0.62 17.49
N ALA A 23 0.34 1.21 18.68
CA ALA A 23 -0.46 2.42 18.90
C ALA A 23 0.00 3.59 18.03
N VAL A 24 1.32 3.81 17.90
CA VAL A 24 1.87 4.87 17.04
C VAL A 24 1.55 4.60 15.57
N LEU A 25 1.78 3.38 15.07
CA LEU A 25 1.50 3.04 13.68
C LEU A 25 0.01 3.14 13.33
N VAL A 26 -0.86 2.63 14.22
CA VAL A 26 -2.31 2.71 14.05
C VAL A 26 -2.79 4.14 14.14
N GLY A 27 -2.26 4.94 15.08
CA GLY A 27 -2.59 6.36 15.19
C GLY A 27 -2.20 7.15 13.94
N LEU A 28 -0.99 6.93 13.42
CA LEU A 28 -0.54 7.54 12.16
C LEU A 28 -1.41 7.10 10.97
N ALA A 29 -1.74 5.81 10.88
CA ALA A 29 -2.61 5.30 9.83
C ALA A 29 -4.03 5.85 9.92
N ALA A 30 -4.59 6.02 11.12
CA ALA A 30 -5.91 6.59 11.34
C ALA A 30 -5.96 8.07 10.93
N VAL A 31 -4.95 8.85 11.30
CA VAL A 31 -4.81 10.25 10.85
C VAL A 31 -4.68 10.33 9.33
N ALA A 32 -3.84 9.48 8.74
CA ALA A 32 -3.68 9.42 7.29
C ALA A 32 -5.00 9.07 6.59
N TRP A 33 -5.74 8.07 7.08
CA TRP A 33 -7.07 7.71 6.57
C TRP A 33 -8.06 8.87 6.67
N ALA A 34 -8.10 9.60 7.78
CA ALA A 34 -9.00 10.74 7.95
C ALA A 34 -8.70 11.85 6.93
N ILE A 35 -7.41 12.16 6.72
CA ILE A 35 -6.98 13.15 5.73
C ILE A 35 -7.33 12.68 4.31
N THR A 36 -6.99 11.44 3.97
CA THR A 36 -7.26 10.85 2.66
C THR A 36 -8.75 10.73 2.37
N ALA A 37 -9.58 10.39 3.36
CA ALA A 37 -11.03 10.34 3.22
C ALA A 37 -11.62 11.73 2.93
N LYS A 38 -11.15 12.76 3.65
CA LYS A 38 -11.56 14.14 3.37
C LYS A 38 -11.19 14.55 1.95
N GLN A 39 -9.95 14.34 1.55
CA GLN A 39 -9.48 14.64 0.19
C GLN A 39 -10.29 13.89 -0.87
N ALA A 40 -10.65 12.63 -0.62
CA ALA A 40 -11.44 11.83 -1.56
C ALA A 40 -12.86 12.39 -1.76
N LEU A 41 -13.48 12.87 -0.68
CA LEU A 41 -14.79 13.52 -0.73
C LEU A 41 -14.71 14.86 -1.47
N ASP A 42 -13.69 15.67 -1.18
CA ASP A 42 -13.47 16.96 -1.85
C ASP A 42 -13.21 16.79 -3.36
N MET A 43 -12.60 15.67 -3.77
CA MET A 43 -12.28 15.34 -5.17
C MET A 43 -13.35 14.46 -5.86
N GLY A 44 -14.52 14.25 -5.24
CA GLY A 44 -15.52 13.30 -5.69
C GLY A 44 -16.06 13.54 -7.11
N SER A 45 -16.00 14.78 -7.61
CA SER A 45 -16.45 15.16 -8.97
C SER A 45 -15.32 15.32 -9.98
N MET A 46 -14.08 15.00 -9.61
CA MET A 46 -12.89 15.19 -10.45
C MET A 46 -12.36 13.85 -10.97
N VAL A 47 -11.67 13.89 -12.12
CA VAL A 47 -10.93 12.74 -12.63
C VAL A 47 -9.76 12.41 -11.70
N SER A 48 -9.73 11.17 -11.21
CA SER A 48 -8.64 10.60 -10.39
C SER A 48 -8.19 9.22 -10.87
N GLY A 49 -8.82 8.69 -11.93
CA GLY A 49 -8.48 7.42 -12.58
C GLY A 49 -9.15 7.29 -13.95
N LEU A 50 -8.73 6.28 -14.72
CA LEU A 50 -9.17 6.08 -16.11
C LEU A 50 -10.68 5.94 -16.26
N GLY A 51 -11.36 5.23 -15.35
CA GLY A 51 -12.81 5.01 -15.43
C GLY A 51 -13.67 6.25 -15.16
N GLN A 52 -13.07 7.38 -14.82
CA GLN A 52 -13.76 8.66 -14.60
C GLN A 52 -13.59 9.63 -15.79
N VAL A 53 -12.67 9.32 -16.71
CA VAL A 53 -12.47 10.05 -17.97
C VAL A 53 -13.77 10.00 -18.78
N GLY A 54 -14.20 11.13 -19.34
CA GLY A 54 -15.47 11.22 -20.06
C GLY A 54 -16.70 11.55 -19.21
N ALA A 55 -16.58 11.49 -17.87
CA ALA A 55 -17.73 11.61 -16.97
C ALA A 55 -17.52 12.58 -15.80
N ARG A 56 -16.29 12.98 -15.52
CA ARG A 56 -15.93 13.90 -14.42
C ARG A 56 -15.13 15.09 -14.94
N MET A 57 -15.09 16.16 -14.15
CA MET A 57 -14.35 17.39 -14.50
C MET A 57 -12.83 17.17 -14.46
N PRO A 58 -12.06 17.96 -15.22
CA PRO A 58 -10.60 17.88 -15.18
C PRO A 58 -10.07 18.11 -13.76
N ASN A 59 -8.90 17.55 -13.48
CA ASN A 59 -8.23 17.72 -12.20
C ASN A 59 -6.90 18.44 -12.39
N ASP A 60 -6.86 19.72 -12.01
CA ASP A 60 -5.72 20.61 -12.18
C ASP A 60 -4.66 20.47 -11.08
N MET A 61 -4.82 19.51 -10.14
CA MET A 61 -3.91 19.28 -9.02
C MET A 61 -2.44 19.30 -9.45
N ALA A 62 -1.67 20.17 -8.79
CA ALA A 62 -0.24 20.31 -9.02
C ALA A 62 0.52 19.05 -8.59
N ALA A 63 1.61 18.72 -9.30
CA ALA A 63 2.41 17.53 -9.04
C ALA A 63 2.87 17.39 -7.57
N PRO A 64 3.35 18.44 -6.86
CA PRO A 64 3.72 18.30 -5.45
C PRO A 64 2.54 17.94 -4.54
N LEU A 65 1.35 18.48 -4.82
CA LEU A 65 0.12 18.16 -4.06
C LEU A 65 -0.31 16.72 -4.32
N PHE A 66 -0.22 16.26 -5.56
CA PHE A 66 -0.46 14.86 -5.90
C PHE A 66 0.49 13.93 -5.14
N MET A 67 1.79 14.26 -5.07
CA MET A 67 2.76 13.45 -4.33
C MET A 67 2.46 13.43 -2.82
N GLY A 68 2.00 14.54 -2.26
CA GLY A 68 1.54 14.61 -0.87
C GLY A 68 0.30 13.74 -0.62
N MET A 69 -0.70 13.82 -1.50
CA MET A 69 -1.91 12.98 -1.47
C MET A 69 -1.55 11.50 -1.59
N TRP A 70 -0.70 11.15 -2.57
CA TRP A 70 -0.20 9.79 -2.79
C TRP A 70 0.50 9.24 -1.54
N LEU A 71 1.40 10.01 -0.94
CA LEU A 71 2.09 9.61 0.29
C LEU A 71 1.10 9.40 1.45
N GLY A 72 0.13 10.30 1.63
CA GLY A 72 -0.92 10.16 2.63
C GLY A 72 -1.73 8.88 2.44
N MET A 73 -2.15 8.61 1.20
CA MET A 73 -2.84 7.38 0.82
C MET A 73 -2.00 6.13 1.09
N MET A 74 -0.72 6.13 0.70
CA MET A 74 0.18 5.00 0.96
C MET A 74 0.40 4.79 2.46
N ALA A 75 0.54 5.86 3.24
CA ALA A 75 0.64 5.77 4.69
C ALA A 75 -0.62 5.14 5.30
N ALA A 76 -1.80 5.59 4.88
CA ALA A 76 -3.10 5.07 5.32
C ALA A 76 -3.26 3.57 5.05
N MET A 77 -2.95 3.15 3.83
CA MET A 77 -3.18 1.77 3.38
C MET A 77 -2.07 0.82 3.84
N MET A 78 -0.82 1.27 3.88
CA MET A 78 0.33 0.37 3.98
C MET A 78 0.96 0.27 5.36
N LEU A 79 0.95 1.34 6.17
CA LEU A 79 1.52 1.30 7.52
C LEU A 79 0.91 0.20 8.40
N PRO A 80 -0.42 -0.04 8.39
CA PRO A 80 -1.00 -1.16 9.14
C PRO A 80 -0.42 -2.51 8.72
N THR A 81 -0.13 -2.67 7.42
CA THR A 81 0.30 -3.96 6.86
C THR A 81 1.72 -4.37 7.23
N VAL A 82 2.57 -3.41 7.60
CA VAL A 82 3.97 -3.63 7.96
C VAL A 82 4.24 -3.62 9.47
N ALA A 83 3.19 -3.52 10.29
CA ALA A 83 3.33 -3.44 11.74
C ALA A 83 4.16 -4.58 12.36
N PRO A 84 3.98 -5.87 11.98
CA PRO A 84 4.81 -6.95 12.53
C PRO A 84 6.30 -6.82 12.18
N MET A 85 6.63 -6.28 11.01
CA MET A 85 8.01 -6.05 10.57
C MET A 85 8.65 -4.90 11.34
N VAL A 86 7.92 -3.81 11.54
CA VAL A 86 8.37 -2.67 12.36
C VAL A 86 8.58 -3.10 13.81
N LEU A 87 7.70 -3.95 14.35
CA LEU A 87 7.85 -4.54 15.68
C LEU A 87 9.09 -5.43 15.78
N ALA A 88 9.29 -6.32 14.82
CA ALA A 88 10.46 -7.18 14.77
C ALA A 88 11.77 -6.37 14.74
N HIS A 89 11.83 -5.35 13.87
CA HIS A 89 12.95 -4.42 13.81
C HIS A 89 13.12 -3.66 15.14
N ARG A 90 12.03 -3.18 15.75
CA ARG A 90 12.07 -2.48 17.04
C ARG A 90 12.70 -3.35 18.11
N MET A 91 12.36 -4.64 18.19
CA MET A 91 12.91 -5.57 19.18
C MET A 91 14.43 -5.73 19.03
N VAL A 92 14.94 -5.84 17.80
CA VAL A 92 16.39 -5.93 17.53
C VAL A 92 17.12 -4.67 17.97
N VAL A 93 16.64 -3.50 17.54
CA VAL A 93 17.22 -2.19 17.89
C VAL A 93 17.23 -1.98 19.41
N ARG A 94 16.16 -2.44 20.08
CA ARG A 94 16.04 -2.37 21.55
C ARG A 94 17.06 -3.24 22.26
N GLY A 95 17.27 -4.47 21.78
CA GLY A 95 18.30 -5.38 22.30
C GLY A 95 19.72 -4.85 22.11
N ARG A 96 19.92 -3.98 21.10
CA ARG A 96 21.17 -3.24 20.86
C ARG A 96 21.34 -1.99 21.74
N GLY A 97 20.38 -1.68 22.63
CA GLY A 97 20.42 -0.49 23.49
C GLY A 97 20.06 0.82 22.79
N GLU A 98 19.48 0.76 21.59
CA GLU A 98 19.18 1.94 20.79
C GLU A 98 17.75 2.48 21.06
N GLY A 99 17.59 3.79 20.89
CA GLY A 99 16.33 4.50 21.11
C GLY A 99 15.27 4.29 20.02
N TRP A 100 14.33 5.24 19.89
CA TRP A 100 13.24 5.16 18.91
C TRP A 100 13.64 5.61 17.50
N LEU A 101 14.67 6.45 17.39
CA LEU A 101 15.10 7.06 16.12
C LEU A 101 15.38 6.04 15.00
N PRO A 102 16.01 4.87 15.25
CA PRO A 102 16.16 3.87 14.20
C PRO A 102 14.84 3.27 13.73
N THR A 103 13.86 3.08 14.62
CA THR A 103 12.52 2.60 14.21
C THR A 103 11.81 3.63 13.34
N ALA A 104 11.93 4.91 13.66
CA ALA A 104 11.46 5.99 12.79
C ALA A 104 12.21 6.00 11.44
N GLY A 105 13.52 5.77 11.45
CA GLY A 105 14.34 5.60 10.24
C GLY A 105 13.83 4.47 9.34
N PHE A 106 13.48 3.32 9.91
CA PHE A 106 12.88 2.20 9.17
C PHE A 106 11.57 2.61 8.48
N VAL A 107 10.64 3.22 9.22
CA VAL A 107 9.36 3.67 8.64
C VAL A 107 9.60 4.75 7.57
N ALA A 108 10.55 5.66 7.78
CA ALA A 108 10.91 6.68 6.81
C ALA A 108 11.47 6.07 5.52
N GLY A 109 12.44 5.15 5.61
CA GLY A 109 12.99 4.45 4.44
C GLY A 109 11.94 3.67 3.66
N TYR A 110 10.99 3.06 4.37
CA TYR A 110 9.84 2.40 3.76
C TYR A 110 8.95 3.38 2.97
N LEU A 111 8.61 4.51 3.58
CA LEU A 111 7.78 5.53 2.94
C LEU A 111 8.51 6.22 1.77
N VAL A 112 9.83 6.37 1.82
CA VAL A 112 10.61 6.90 0.68
C VAL A 112 10.42 6.06 -0.57
N VAL A 113 10.42 4.72 -0.47
CA VAL A 113 10.17 3.84 -1.63
C VAL A 113 8.76 4.08 -2.20
N TRP A 114 7.76 4.21 -1.33
CA TRP A 114 6.39 4.52 -1.76
C TRP A 114 6.26 5.91 -2.37
N THR A 115 6.97 6.90 -1.84
CA THR A 115 7.03 8.23 -2.45
C THR A 115 7.67 8.16 -3.83
N VAL A 116 8.82 7.50 -3.99
CA VAL A 116 9.53 7.42 -5.27
C VAL A 116 8.67 6.76 -6.34
N ILE A 117 8.00 5.65 -6.04
CA ILE A 117 7.15 4.99 -7.03
C ILE A 117 5.91 5.81 -7.39
N GLY A 118 5.48 6.75 -6.53
CA GLY A 118 4.37 7.66 -6.78
C GLY A 118 4.54 8.52 -8.04
N VAL A 119 5.76 8.65 -8.56
CA VAL A 119 6.01 9.29 -9.86
C VAL A 119 5.30 8.55 -11.00
N VAL A 120 5.19 7.23 -10.96
CA VAL A 120 4.52 6.44 -12.00
C VAL A 120 3.02 6.77 -12.12
N PRO A 121 2.20 6.67 -11.06
CA PRO A 121 0.80 7.07 -11.12
C PRO A 121 0.63 8.58 -11.33
N LEU A 122 1.58 9.42 -10.88
CA LEU A 122 1.57 10.85 -11.22
C LEU A 122 1.67 11.06 -12.74
N LEU A 123 2.61 10.41 -13.42
CA LEU A 123 2.76 10.52 -14.88
C LEU A 123 1.51 10.01 -15.61
N ALA A 124 0.94 8.88 -15.15
CA ALA A 124 -0.31 8.38 -15.68
C ALA A 124 -1.44 9.43 -15.50
N PHE A 125 -1.59 9.96 -14.28
CA PHE A 125 -2.57 11.00 -13.95
C PHE A 125 -2.42 12.23 -14.84
N LEU A 126 -1.21 12.76 -15.01
CA LEU A 126 -0.94 13.89 -15.90
C LEU A 126 -1.34 13.60 -17.35
N GLY A 127 -1.23 12.35 -17.80
CA GLY A 127 -1.60 11.92 -19.15
C GLY A 127 -3.11 11.85 -19.39
N PHE A 128 -3.92 11.48 -18.39
CA PHE A 128 -5.37 11.30 -18.58
C PHE A 128 -6.26 12.37 -17.93
N ARG A 129 -5.76 13.18 -16.98
CA ARG A 129 -6.60 14.10 -16.16
C ARG A 129 -7.39 15.16 -16.92
N ASN A 130 -6.99 15.47 -18.16
CA ASN A 130 -7.64 16.47 -19.01
C ASN A 130 -8.51 15.84 -20.12
N LEU A 131 -8.62 14.51 -20.15
CA LEU A 131 -9.51 13.80 -21.06
C LEU A 131 -10.89 13.78 -20.40
N VAL A 132 -11.83 14.60 -20.88
CA VAL A 132 -13.09 14.83 -20.17
C VAL A 132 -14.36 14.65 -20.98
N ASP A 133 -14.38 14.97 -22.28
CA ASP A 133 -15.55 14.65 -23.12
C ASP A 133 -15.22 14.71 -24.63
N PRO A 134 -15.57 13.68 -25.44
CA PRO A 134 -15.87 12.31 -25.01
C PRO A 134 -14.61 11.58 -24.54
N ALA A 135 -14.80 10.53 -23.73
CA ALA A 135 -13.70 9.62 -23.40
C ALA A 135 -13.11 9.02 -24.69
N PRO A 136 -11.78 9.02 -24.87
CA PRO A 136 -11.18 8.32 -25.99
C PRO A 136 -11.50 6.82 -25.96
N ALA A 137 -11.77 6.23 -27.13
CA ALA A 137 -12.22 4.84 -27.26
C ALA A 137 -11.22 3.80 -26.69
N TRP A 138 -9.94 4.16 -26.52
CA TRP A 138 -8.91 3.29 -25.96
C TRP A 138 -8.92 3.20 -24.44
N VAL A 139 -9.59 4.12 -23.72
CA VAL A 139 -9.54 4.22 -22.26
C VAL A 139 -10.08 2.95 -21.59
N ALA A 140 -11.26 2.50 -22.02
CA ALA A 140 -11.89 1.32 -21.44
C ALA A 140 -11.12 0.02 -21.73
N PRO A 141 -10.68 -0.25 -22.98
CA PRO A 141 -9.78 -1.37 -23.25
C PRO A 141 -8.48 -1.33 -22.44
N LEU A 142 -7.85 -0.17 -22.29
CA LEU A 142 -6.63 -0.04 -21.48
C LEU A 142 -6.91 -0.38 -20.01
N GLY A 143 -7.99 0.15 -19.45
CA GLY A 143 -8.42 -0.17 -18.08
C GLY A 143 -8.62 -1.67 -17.88
N GLY A 144 -9.35 -2.33 -18.79
CA GLY A 144 -9.56 -3.77 -18.77
C GLY A 144 -8.25 -4.57 -18.85
N LEU A 145 -7.33 -4.19 -19.76
CA LEU A 145 -6.01 -4.83 -19.89
C LEU A 145 -5.16 -4.67 -18.63
N VAL A 146 -5.18 -3.50 -17.99
CA VAL A 146 -4.46 -3.26 -16.73
C VAL A 146 -5.02 -4.14 -15.62
N LEU A 147 -6.35 -4.28 -15.51
CA LEU A 147 -6.99 -5.18 -14.54
C LEU A 147 -6.63 -6.66 -14.80
N VAL A 148 -6.65 -7.11 -16.06
CA VAL A 148 -6.23 -8.47 -16.43
C VAL A 148 -4.76 -8.71 -16.05
N ALA A 149 -3.87 -7.79 -16.43
CA ALA A 149 -2.45 -7.87 -16.09
C ALA A 149 -2.22 -7.90 -14.58
N ALA A 150 -2.94 -7.05 -13.83
CA ALA A 150 -2.91 -7.04 -12.37
C ALA A 150 -3.36 -8.38 -11.78
N GLY A 151 -4.42 -8.98 -12.32
CA GLY A 151 -4.91 -10.30 -11.93
C GLY A 151 -3.90 -11.42 -12.19
N ILE A 152 -3.32 -11.46 -13.40
CA ILE A 152 -2.28 -12.44 -13.77
C ILE A 152 -1.05 -12.31 -12.86
N TYR A 153 -0.65 -11.08 -12.54
CA TYR A 153 0.49 -10.81 -11.68
C TYR A 153 0.37 -11.53 -10.31
N GLN A 154 -0.85 -11.68 -9.79
CA GLN A 154 -1.09 -12.34 -8.51
C GLN A 154 -0.71 -13.82 -8.46
N PHE A 155 -0.57 -14.46 -9.62
CA PHE A 155 -0.19 -15.87 -9.76
C PHE A 155 1.28 -16.05 -10.12
N THR A 156 2.03 -14.95 -10.30
CA THR A 156 3.43 -15.03 -10.73
C THR A 156 4.36 -15.52 -9.61
N PRO A 157 5.43 -16.26 -9.96
CA PRO A 157 6.46 -16.64 -8.99
C PRO A 157 7.18 -15.41 -8.41
N TRP A 158 7.29 -14.33 -9.19
CA TRP A 158 7.86 -13.06 -8.73
C TRP A 158 7.07 -12.48 -7.56
N LYS A 159 5.74 -12.32 -7.70
CA LYS A 159 4.90 -11.89 -6.57
C LYS A 159 5.09 -12.83 -5.38
N GLY A 160 5.06 -14.14 -5.61
CA GLY A 160 5.22 -15.15 -4.56
C GLY A 160 6.50 -14.95 -3.76
N ALA A 161 7.62 -14.69 -4.44
CA ALA A 161 8.90 -14.38 -3.81
C ALA A 161 8.86 -13.09 -2.99
N CYS A 162 8.33 -11.99 -3.55
CA CYS A 162 8.18 -10.73 -2.84
C CYS A 162 7.29 -10.86 -1.60
N LEU A 163 6.14 -11.53 -1.73
CA LEU A 163 5.21 -11.75 -0.62
C LEU A 163 5.85 -12.61 0.48
N LYS A 164 6.61 -13.65 0.12
CA LYS A 164 7.35 -14.46 1.10
C LYS A 164 8.37 -13.62 1.88
N ALA A 165 9.09 -12.72 1.19
CA ALA A 165 10.01 -11.79 1.84
C ALA A 165 9.27 -10.81 2.77
N CYS A 166 8.12 -10.28 2.37
CA CYS A 166 7.30 -9.39 3.20
C CYS A 166 6.76 -10.04 4.49
N ARG A 167 6.55 -11.37 4.46
CA ARG A 167 5.94 -12.14 5.57
C ARG A 167 6.95 -12.71 6.55
N SER A 168 8.25 -12.55 6.32
CA SER A 168 9.30 -13.29 7.04
C SER A 168 10.19 -12.36 7.89
N PRO A 169 9.71 -11.83 9.03
CA PRO A 169 10.47 -10.92 9.88
C PRO A 169 11.79 -11.51 10.38
N LEU A 170 11.79 -12.79 10.77
CA LEU A 170 13.00 -13.47 11.22
C LEU A 170 14.04 -13.60 10.10
N ASN A 171 13.60 -14.02 8.91
CA ASN A 171 14.49 -14.12 7.76
C ASN A 171 15.08 -12.75 7.41
N PHE A 172 14.28 -11.69 7.44
CA PHE A 172 14.73 -10.33 7.18
C PHE A 172 15.82 -9.88 8.16
N ILE A 173 15.64 -10.16 9.46
CA ILE A 173 16.63 -9.85 10.50
C ILE A 173 17.91 -10.68 10.34
N MET A 174 17.79 -11.97 10.03
CA MET A 174 18.93 -12.89 9.97
C MET A 174 19.78 -12.73 8.70
N THR A 175 19.17 -12.29 7.60
CA THR A 175 19.85 -12.20 6.29
C THR A 175 20.42 -10.83 5.99
N HIS A 176 20.06 -9.80 6.74
CA HIS A 176 20.51 -8.44 6.50
C HIS A 176 21.03 -7.80 7.80
N ASP A 177 22.34 -7.60 7.89
CA ASP A 177 22.89 -6.70 8.89
C ASP A 177 22.98 -5.29 8.29
N PHE A 178 21.92 -4.51 8.47
CA PHE A 178 21.91 -3.12 8.02
C PHE A 178 22.76 -2.20 8.92
N GLY A 179 23.49 -2.75 9.90
CA GLY A 179 24.27 -1.98 10.88
C GLY A 179 23.42 -1.35 11.97
N ARG A 180 24.03 -0.46 12.76
CA ARG A 180 23.38 0.27 13.86
C ARG A 180 22.95 1.68 13.43
N GLY A 181 22.04 2.27 14.19
CA GLY A 181 21.60 3.65 14.03
C GLY A 181 20.54 3.85 12.94
N SER A 182 20.08 5.10 12.82
CA SER A 182 18.96 5.46 11.94
C SER A 182 19.23 5.23 10.46
N ARG A 183 20.49 5.38 10.01
CA ARG A 183 20.86 5.14 8.61
C ARG A 183 20.67 3.67 8.24
N GLY A 184 21.18 2.77 9.08
CA GLY A 184 21.02 1.33 8.88
C GLY A 184 19.56 0.92 8.85
N ALA A 185 18.80 1.41 9.82
CA ALA A 185 17.37 1.14 9.87
C ALA A 185 16.61 1.72 8.66
N ALA A 186 16.98 2.90 8.14
CA ALA A 186 16.37 3.45 6.93
C ALA A 186 16.66 2.61 5.68
N LEU A 187 17.89 2.10 5.53
CA LEU A 187 18.22 1.15 4.46
C LEU A 187 17.44 -0.15 4.60
N ALA A 188 17.24 -0.62 5.83
CA ALA A 188 16.38 -1.76 6.12
C ALA A 188 14.93 -1.51 5.69
N GLY A 189 14.39 -0.36 6.08
CA GLY A 189 13.05 0.09 5.70
C GLY A 189 12.88 0.18 4.20
N ALA A 190 13.86 0.74 3.49
CA ALA A 190 13.85 0.83 2.03
C ALA A 190 13.91 -0.54 1.35
N SER A 191 14.77 -1.45 1.83
CA SER A 191 14.80 -2.83 1.33
C SER A 191 13.45 -3.53 1.51
N HIS A 192 12.85 -3.44 2.70
CA HIS A 192 11.52 -3.98 2.94
C HIS A 192 10.45 -3.28 2.09
N GLY A 193 10.56 -1.97 1.90
CA GLY A 193 9.70 -1.18 1.03
C GLY A 193 9.73 -1.69 -0.41
N ALA A 194 10.89 -2.04 -0.95
CA ALA A 194 11.02 -2.60 -2.30
C ALA A 194 10.33 -3.97 -2.45
N TRP A 195 10.46 -4.85 -1.45
CA TRP A 195 9.72 -6.13 -1.43
C TRP A 195 8.21 -5.91 -1.31
N CYS A 196 7.78 -4.97 -0.47
CA CYS A 196 6.38 -4.61 -0.30
C CYS A 196 5.78 -4.05 -1.59
N LEU A 197 6.51 -3.17 -2.25
CA LEU A 197 6.13 -2.64 -3.54
C LEU A 197 6.02 -3.77 -4.56
N GLY A 198 7.02 -4.66 -4.63
CA GLY A 198 7.02 -5.81 -5.52
C GLY A 198 5.81 -6.73 -5.35
N CYS A 199 5.28 -6.93 -4.14
CA CYS A 199 4.08 -7.75 -3.96
C CYS A 199 2.74 -7.00 -4.19
N CYS A 200 2.71 -5.67 -4.04
CA CYS A 200 1.46 -4.90 -4.04
C CYS A 200 1.22 -4.03 -5.29
N TRP A 201 2.25 -3.66 -6.05
CA TRP A 201 2.14 -2.64 -7.12
C TRP A 201 1.07 -2.97 -8.16
N ALA A 202 0.91 -4.24 -8.52
CA ALA A 202 -0.04 -4.68 -9.53
C ALA A 202 -1.48 -4.41 -9.08
N LEU A 203 -1.84 -4.71 -7.83
CA LEU A 203 -3.14 -4.31 -7.29
C LEU A 203 -3.26 -2.80 -7.09
N MET A 204 -2.15 -2.08 -6.86
CA MET A 204 -2.21 -0.62 -6.80
C MET A 204 -2.55 0.01 -8.14
N SER A 205 -2.18 -0.63 -9.25
CA SER A 205 -2.60 -0.19 -10.59
C SER A 205 -4.12 -0.19 -10.76
N VAL A 206 -4.86 -1.03 -10.01
CA VAL A 206 -6.33 -1.02 -10.00
C VAL A 206 -6.87 0.34 -9.58
N LEU A 207 -6.25 1.00 -8.60
CA LEU A 207 -6.64 2.36 -8.17
C LEU A 207 -6.43 3.39 -9.29
N VAL A 208 -5.40 3.24 -10.12
CA VAL A 208 -5.21 4.12 -11.30
C VAL A 208 -6.34 3.92 -12.32
N VAL A 209 -6.88 2.71 -12.42
CA VAL A 209 -8.01 2.38 -13.31
C VAL A 209 -9.34 2.90 -12.76
N VAL A 210 -9.68 2.54 -11.52
CA VAL A 210 -11.01 2.82 -10.92
C VAL A 210 -11.09 4.15 -10.18
N GLY A 211 -9.98 4.88 -10.06
CA GLY A 211 -9.89 6.15 -9.33
C GLY A 211 -9.03 6.04 -8.07
N LEU A 212 -7.96 6.83 -8.02
CA LEU A 212 -7.00 6.81 -6.91
C LEU A 212 -7.66 7.11 -5.57
N MET A 213 -8.69 7.97 -5.59
CA MET A 213 -9.43 8.39 -4.41
C MET A 213 -10.77 7.65 -4.24
N ASN A 214 -10.92 6.47 -4.86
CA ASN A 214 -12.10 5.63 -4.68
C ASN A 214 -12.01 4.87 -3.33
N LEU A 215 -12.65 5.41 -2.30
CA LEU A 215 -12.55 4.90 -0.92
C LEU A 215 -12.95 3.42 -0.78
N VAL A 216 -13.95 2.95 -1.54
CA VAL A 216 -14.39 1.55 -1.51
C VAL A 216 -13.24 0.63 -1.93
N TRP A 217 -12.60 0.94 -3.06
CA TRP A 217 -11.46 0.18 -3.55
C TRP A 217 -10.24 0.31 -2.65
N MET A 218 -9.98 1.50 -2.10
CA MET A 218 -8.88 1.69 -1.16
C MET A 218 -9.03 0.83 0.09
N VAL A 219 -10.23 0.79 0.69
CA VAL A 219 -10.50 -0.07 1.85
C VAL A 219 -10.36 -1.54 1.46
N ALA A 220 -10.98 -1.96 0.35
CA ALA A 220 -10.92 -3.35 -0.12
C ALA A 220 -9.48 -3.81 -0.35
N LEU A 221 -8.66 -3.03 -1.06
CA LEU A 221 -7.26 -3.36 -1.33
C LEU A 221 -6.41 -3.30 -0.06
N SER A 222 -6.66 -2.37 0.86
CA SER A 222 -5.97 -2.33 2.16
C SER A 222 -6.19 -3.62 2.95
N LEU A 223 -7.44 -4.11 2.97
CA LEU A 223 -7.78 -5.37 3.62
C LEU A 223 -7.09 -6.54 2.94
N VAL A 224 -7.08 -6.58 1.60
CA VAL A 224 -6.36 -7.61 0.83
C VAL A 224 -4.88 -7.60 1.22
N PHE A 225 -4.20 -6.45 1.21
CA PHE A 225 -2.78 -6.37 1.57
C PHE A 225 -2.51 -6.76 3.02
N LEU A 226 -3.36 -6.32 3.94
CA LEU A 226 -3.25 -6.68 5.35
C LEU A 226 -3.34 -8.20 5.52
N LEU A 227 -4.32 -8.84 4.88
CA LEU A 227 -4.55 -10.28 4.94
C LEU A 227 -3.47 -11.08 4.22
N GLU A 228 -3.02 -10.64 3.04
CA GLU A 228 -1.92 -11.27 2.29
C GLU A 228 -0.64 -11.35 3.14
N LYS A 229 -0.31 -10.25 3.83
CA LYS A 229 0.93 -10.09 4.59
C LYS A 229 0.86 -10.69 6.00
N ASN A 230 -0.31 -10.71 6.64
CA ASN A 230 -0.38 -11.03 8.08
C ASN A 230 -1.20 -12.28 8.40
N TRP A 231 -1.95 -12.85 7.45
CA TRP A 231 -2.78 -14.03 7.70
C TRP A 231 -2.12 -15.32 7.21
N ARG A 232 -2.41 -16.45 7.87
CA ARG A 232 -1.89 -17.78 7.50
C ARG A 232 -2.28 -18.18 6.07
N TYR A 233 -3.48 -17.78 5.62
CA TYR A 233 -4.00 -18.05 4.28
C TYR A 233 -3.73 -16.92 3.26
N GLY A 234 -2.74 -16.06 3.50
CA GLY A 234 -2.45 -14.91 2.63
C GLY A 234 -2.24 -15.26 1.14
N VAL A 235 -1.70 -16.45 0.83
CA VAL A 235 -1.57 -16.91 -0.57
C VAL A 235 -2.93 -17.19 -1.21
N ALA A 236 -3.88 -17.74 -0.46
CA ALA A 236 -5.24 -17.96 -0.96
C ALA A 236 -5.94 -16.62 -1.21
N VAL A 237 -5.80 -15.65 -0.30
CA VAL A 237 -6.31 -14.28 -0.48
C VAL A 237 -5.73 -13.65 -1.75
N SER A 238 -4.42 -13.78 -1.98
CA SER A 238 -3.77 -13.31 -3.21
C SER A 238 -4.37 -13.90 -4.48
N ARG A 239 -4.63 -15.21 -4.48
CA ARG A 239 -5.22 -15.92 -5.63
C ARG A 239 -6.67 -15.50 -5.87
N VAL A 240 -7.47 -15.38 -4.81
CA VAL A 240 -8.86 -14.92 -4.91
C VAL A 240 -8.89 -13.48 -5.43
N ALA A 241 -8.10 -12.57 -4.85
CA ALA A 241 -8.01 -11.19 -5.31
C ALA A 241 -7.57 -11.10 -6.78
N GLY A 242 -6.60 -11.93 -7.19
CA GLY A 242 -6.15 -12.01 -8.59
C GLY A 242 -7.19 -12.53 -9.55
N ALA A 243 -7.89 -13.60 -9.20
CA ALA A 243 -8.98 -14.13 -9.99
C ALA A 243 -10.11 -13.10 -10.15
N THR A 244 -10.50 -12.44 -9.05
CA THR A 244 -11.55 -11.42 -9.06
C THR A 244 -11.16 -10.22 -9.92
N VAL A 245 -9.97 -9.65 -9.72
CA VAL A 245 -9.50 -8.49 -10.49
C VAL A 245 -9.30 -8.84 -11.97
N GLY A 246 -8.73 -10.03 -12.25
CA GLY A 246 -8.57 -10.51 -13.62
C GLY A 246 -9.91 -10.71 -14.33
N LEU A 247 -10.89 -11.33 -13.65
CA LEU A 247 -12.25 -11.50 -14.18
C LEU A 247 -12.92 -10.15 -14.43
N LEU A 248 -12.82 -9.21 -13.50
CA LEU A 248 -13.33 -7.85 -13.70
C LEU A 248 -12.70 -7.19 -14.94
N GLY A 249 -11.40 -7.38 -15.16
CA GLY A 249 -10.73 -6.93 -16.37
C GLY A 249 -11.29 -7.53 -17.66
N VAL A 250 -11.52 -8.86 -17.68
CA VAL A 250 -12.16 -9.55 -18.81
C VAL A 250 -13.58 -9.03 -19.06
N VAL A 251 -14.36 -8.83 -18.01
CA VAL A 251 -15.73 -8.30 -18.14
C VAL A 251 -15.70 -6.86 -18.65
N VAL A 252 -14.77 -6.01 -18.20
CA VAL A 252 -14.59 -4.65 -18.74
C VAL A 252 -14.23 -4.67 -20.23
N LEU A 253 -13.40 -5.62 -20.67
CA LEU A 253 -13.07 -5.77 -22.10
C LEU A 253 -14.30 -6.18 -22.94
N ALA A 254 -15.17 -7.02 -22.39
CA ALA A 254 -16.41 -7.44 -23.05
C ALA A 254 -17.53 -6.37 -22.96
N GLN A 255 -17.55 -5.60 -21.88
CA GLN A 255 -18.57 -4.60 -21.55
C GLN A 255 -17.90 -3.31 -21.07
N PRO A 256 -17.42 -2.44 -21.98
CA PRO A 256 -16.66 -1.23 -21.64
C PRO A 256 -17.38 -0.27 -20.69
N GLN A 257 -18.72 -0.30 -20.65
CA GLN A 257 -19.53 0.57 -19.79
C GLN A 257 -19.32 0.25 -18.30
N LEU A 258 -18.92 -0.99 -17.97
CA LEU A 258 -18.69 -1.42 -16.59
C LEU A 258 -17.54 -0.65 -15.93
N LEU A 259 -16.59 -0.14 -16.70
CA LEU A 259 -15.46 0.60 -16.15
C LEU A 259 -15.92 1.85 -15.37
N GLY A 260 -16.91 2.59 -15.89
CA GLY A 260 -17.47 3.75 -15.20
C GLY A 260 -18.14 3.37 -13.87
N LEU A 261 -18.91 2.27 -13.87
CA LEU A 261 -19.55 1.75 -12.66
C LEU A 261 -18.54 1.35 -11.59
N LEU A 262 -17.46 0.64 -11.97
CA LEU A 262 -16.37 0.29 -11.04
C LEU A 262 -15.69 1.53 -10.47
N ALA A 263 -15.68 2.64 -11.22
CA ALA A 263 -15.08 3.90 -10.84
C ALA A 263 -16.01 4.82 -10.02
N GLY A 264 -17.22 4.36 -9.68
CA GLY A 264 -18.21 5.15 -8.94
C GLY A 264 -18.79 6.28 -9.77
N VAL A 265 -18.88 6.09 -11.09
CA VAL A 265 -19.65 6.95 -12.00
C VAL A 265 -21.03 6.32 -12.13
N HIS A 266 -22.03 6.98 -11.57
CA HIS A 266 -23.43 6.65 -11.78
C HIS A 266 -23.95 7.58 -12.88
N VAL A 267 -24.43 6.97 -13.96
CA VAL A 267 -25.07 7.67 -15.10
C VAL A 267 -26.49 8.04 -14.73
#